data_AF-A0A9X2G3P0-F1
#
_entry.id   AF-A0A9X2G3P0-F1
#
_cell.length_a   1.000
_cell.length_b   1.000
_cell.length_c   1.000
_cell.angle_alpha   90.00
_cell.angle_beta   90.00
_cell.angle_gamma   90.00
#
_symmetry.space_group_name_H-M   'P 1'
#
loop_
_entity.id
_entity.type
_entity.pdbx_description
1 polymer ?
#
loop_
_entity_poly.entity_id
_entity_poly.type
_entity_poly.pdbx_seq_one_letter_code
_entity_poly.pdbx_strand_id
1 'polypeptide(L)' 'MLDVLASLDLAWHDCYGESSPPEQVIDDIWLIADGDLSRFISAAYLAVTDFRDVRVWSDELRN' A
#
# COMPACT_ATOMS: atom_id res chain seq x y z
N MET A 1 -4.00 -18.71 -5.06
CA MET A 1 -4.59 -17.42 -4.66
C MET A 1 -3.44 -16.60 -4.09
N LEU A 2 -2.99 -15.56 -4.79
CA LEU A 2 -1.88 -14.72 -4.35
C LEU A 2 -2.36 -13.85 -3.19
N ASP A 3 -1.72 -13.99 -2.04
CA ASP A 3 -1.94 -13.11 -0.90
C ASP A 3 -1.24 -11.78 -1.18
N VAL A 4 -2.02 -10.74 -1.45
CA VAL A 4 -1.51 -9.40 -1.81
C VAL A 4 -0.74 -8.78 -0.64
N LEU A 5 -1.12 -9.06 0.61
CA LEU A 5 -0.40 -8.55 1.78
C LEU A 5 0.96 -9.25 1.92
N ALA A 6 1.00 -10.58 1.79
CA ALA A 6 2.26 -11.30 1.79
C ALA A 6 3.18 -10.88 0.62
N SER A 7 2.60 -10.54 -0.54
CA SER A 7 3.36 -10.03 -1.68
C SER A 7 3.88 -8.62 -1.44
N LEU A 8 3.09 -7.77 -0.76
CA LEU A 8 3.48 -6.43 -0.36
C LEU A 8 4.66 -6.47 0.61
N ASP A 9 4.64 -7.34 1.62
CA ASP A 9 5.75 -7.50 2.57
C ASP A 9 7.04 -7.94 1.89
N LEU A 10 6.97 -8.94 1.01
CA LEU A 10 8.13 -9.42 0.25
C LEU A 10 8.70 -8.32 -0.65
N ALA A 11 7.84 -7.61 -1.37
CA ALA A 11 8.28 -6.53 -2.26
C ALA A 11 8.81 -5.32 -1.47
N TRP A 12 8.22 -5.00 -0.32
CA TRP A 12 8.71 -3.94 0.57
C TRP A 12 10.10 -4.25 1.09
N HIS A 13 10.34 -5.50 1.50
CA HIS A 13 11.67 -5.97 1.89
C HIS A 13 12.70 -5.77 0.77
N ASP A 14 12.35 -6.15 -0.46
CA ASP A 14 13.28 -6.04 -1.59
C ASP A 14 13.54 -4.57 -1.98
N CYS A 15 12.56 -3.68 -1.84
CA CYS A 15 12.68 -2.26 -2.19
C CYS A 15 13.32 -1.40 -1.09
N TYR A 16 13.00 -1.66 0.18
CA TYR A 16 13.33 -0.78 1.30
C TYR A 16 14.16 -1.46 2.40
N GLY A 17 14.37 -2.78 2.34
CA GLY A 17 15.18 -3.53 3.32
C GLY A 17 14.48 -3.77 4.67
N GLU A 18 13.18 -3.46 4.76
CA GLU A 18 12.35 -3.64 5.95
C GLU A 18 11.37 -4.80 5.75
N SER A 19 11.04 -5.56 6.81
CA SER A 19 10.23 -6.78 6.66
C SER A 19 8.78 -6.54 6.22
N SER A 20 8.26 -5.33 6.41
CA SER A 20 6.87 -4.96 6.12
C SER A 20 6.76 -3.44 6.02
N PRO A 21 5.76 -2.90 5.31
CA PRO A 21 5.50 -1.47 5.29
C PRO A 21 5.23 -0.89 6.68
N PRO A 22 5.56 0.38 6.94
CA PRO A 22 5.13 1.08 8.14
C PRO A 22 3.60 1.07 8.28
N GLU A 23 3.10 1.01 9.51
CA GLU A 23 1.65 0.96 9.81
C GLU A 23 0.87 2.07 9.11
N GLN A 24 1.41 3.28 9.06
CA GLN A 24 0.78 4.41 8.38
C GLN A 24 0.55 4.17 6.88
N VAL A 25 1.46 3.46 6.20
CA VAL A 25 1.30 3.12 4.77
C VAL A 25 0.19 2.09 4.58
N ILE A 26 0.10 1.11 5.50
CA ILE A 26 -0.96 0.11 5.50
C ILE A 26 -2.33 0.78 5.71
N ASP A 27 -2.43 1.70 6.66
CA ASP A 27 -3.67 2.45 6.91
C ASP A 27 -4.12 3.26 5.69
N ASP A 28 -3.18 3.90 4.99
CA ASP A 28 -3.47 4.66 3.77
C ASP A 28 -3.94 3.75 2.63
N ILE A 29 -3.32 2.57 2.46
CA ILE A 29 -3.77 1.55 1.50
C ILE A 29 -5.21 1.12 1.81
N TRP A 30 -5.54 0.89 3.08
CA TRP A 30 -6.90 0.51 3.47
C TRP A 30 -7.91 1.63 3.24
N LEU A 31 -7.54 2.88 3.52
CA LEU A 31 -8.39 4.03 3.24
C LEU A 31 -8.66 4.17 1.73
N ILE A 32 -7.64 4.00 0.90
CA ILE A 32 -7.78 4.07 -0.57
C ILE A 32 -8.63 2.92 -1.10
N ALA A 33 -8.44 1.73 -0.54
CA ALA A 33 -9.17 0.54 -0.95
C ALA A 33 -10.69 0.71 -0.77
N ASP A 34 -11.14 1.21 0.38
CA ASP A 34 -12.56 1.43 0.69
C ASP A 34 -13.46 0.24 0.30
N GLY A 35 -13.00 -0.98 0.61
CA GLY A 35 -13.68 -2.24 0.27
C GLY A 35 -13.58 -2.69 -1.20
N ASP A 36 -12.90 -1.92 -2.07
CA ASP A 36 -12.65 -2.25 -3.47
C ASP A 36 -11.29 -2.95 -3.67
N LEU A 37 -11.32 -4.19 -4.14
CA LEU A 37 -10.12 -5.01 -4.37
C LEU A 37 -9.19 -4.43 -5.45
N SER A 38 -9.72 -3.79 -6.48
CA SER A 38 -8.90 -3.22 -7.56
C SER A 38 -8.14 -2.00 -7.06
N ARG A 39 -8.79 -1.16 -6.25
CA ARG A 39 -8.14 -0.04 -5.57
C ARG A 39 -7.09 -0.51 -4.58
N PHE A 40 -7.37 -1.56 -3.82
CA PHE A 40 -6.40 -2.18 -2.92
C PHE A 40 -5.13 -2.65 -3.65
N ILE A 41 -5.28 -3.39 -4.74
CA ILE A 41 -4.13 -3.85 -5.55
C ILE A 41 -3.34 -2.66 -6.11
N SER A 42 -4.05 -1.63 -6.58
CA SER A 42 -3.42 -0.42 -7.12
C SER A 42 -2.63 0.34 -6.06
N ALA A 43 -3.19 0.49 -4.86
CA ALA A 43 -2.53 1.15 -3.73
C ALA A 43 -1.32 0.34 -3.22
N ALA A 44 -1.44 -0.99 -3.13
CA ALA A 44 -0.31 -1.85 -2.74
C ALA A 44 0.84 -1.81 -3.76
N TYR A 45 0.53 -1.82 -5.06
CA TYR A 45 1.54 -1.66 -6.11
C TYR A 45 2.22 -0.27 -6.04
N LEU A 46 1.43 0.77 -5.81
CA LEU A 46 1.94 2.13 -5.64
C LEU A 46 2.83 2.25 -4.40
N ALA A 47 2.48 1.59 -3.30
CA ALA A 47 3.27 1.61 -2.06
C ALA A 47 4.69 1.08 -2.26
N VAL A 48 4.84 -0.01 -3.01
CA VAL A 48 6.15 -0.61 -3.33
C VAL A 48 6.95 0.27 -4.28
N THR A 49 6.29 0.95 -5.22
CA THR A 49 6.95 1.81 -6.21
C THR A 49 7.39 3.13 -5.60
N ASP A 50 6.47 3.81 -4.91
CA ASP A 50 6.69 5.03 -4.13
C ASP A 50 5.56 5.23 -3.10
N PHE A 51 5.82 4.89 -1.83
CA PHE A 51 4.84 5.04 -0.76
C PHE A 51 4.38 6.49 -0.52
N ARG A 52 5.11 7.50 -1.01
CA ARG A 52 4.70 8.90 -0.87
C ARG A 52 3.48 9.23 -1.73
N ASP A 53 3.32 8.54 -2.86
CA ASP A 53 2.14 8.71 -3.72
C ASP A 53 0.88 8.11 -3.07
N VAL A 54 1.04 7.05 -2.28
CA VAL A 54 -0.04 6.51 -1.43
C VAL A 54 -0.47 7.54 -0.39
N ARG A 55 0.48 8.26 0.23
CA ARG A 55 0.18 9.34 1.17
C ARG A 55 -0.63 10.44 0.49
N VAL A 56 -0.16 10.94 -0.66
CA VAL A 56 -0.85 12.00 -1.41
C VAL A 56 -2.28 11.58 -1.76
N TRP A 57 -2.48 10.38 -2.29
CA TRP A 57 -3.82 9.87 -2.63
C TRP A 57 -4.70 9.74 -1.38
N SER A 58 -4.18 9.23 -0.28
CA SER A 58 -4.94 9.11 0.97
C SER A 58 -5.35 10.47 1.54
N ASP A 59 -4.51 11.50 1.40
CA ASP A 59 -4.80 12.86 1.84
C ASP A 59 -5.85 13.53 0.95
N GLU A 60 -5.88 13.23 -0.36
CA GLU A 60 -6.95 13.65 -1.25
C GLU A 60 -8.33 13.08 -0.86
N LEU A 61 -8.38 11.86 -0.31
CA LEU A 61 -9.63 11.22 0.14
C LEU A 61 -10.12 11.74 1.50
N ARG A 62 -9.24 12.32 2.32
CA ARG A 62 -9.58 12.88 3.65
C ARG A 62 -10.13 14.31 3.57
N ASN A 63 -9.95 14.99 2.43
CA ASN A 63 -10.44 16.35 2.17
C ASN A 63 -11.82 16.35 1.52
#